data_AF-A0A3R7WAK0-F1
#
_entry.id   AF-A0A3R7WAK0-F1
#
_cell.length_a   1.000
_cell.length_b   1.000
_cell.length_c   1.000
_cell.angle_alpha   90.00
_cell.angle_beta   90.00
_cell.angle_gamma   90.00
#
_symmetry.space_group_name_H-M   'P 1'
#
loop_
_entity.id
_entity.type
_entity.pdbx_description
1 polymer ?
#
loop_
_entity_poly.entity_id
_entity_poly.type
_entity_poly.pdbx_seq_one_letter_code
_entity_poly.pdbx_strand_id
1 'polypeptide(L)'
;MYATHYCNRDVDVLHKCFEAFRVMFDIRFQIDVYRFMSMPSIAYAIQHNEGCFNGCYSENGTVLGFIRQAIVGGLVMTRDKKKWHTKHQVDDFDAVSLYPSGQSRLPGYVKGKAQLFKDSIPIDADYYIARVRIDSIDKERHFPLLSIQTEFSRNFTNDLVGQTFVIGQQALEDLVEFQQATYTVIEGVYWNEGFSEQIVTTVKSLFAERLKLKDEGNPLQNGIKLLLNSAYGKLIQKPIVKEKLLVKGADKIEEHMSMKIHKIISRTPIVTSTVVDENGKESTQIDLALFEEHKYLYEHYSPAHLGVQILDSSKHIMNEVMCLAEDLDLKIWYQDTDSMHIDRESVEKLSSAFRVKYGRELVGKGLGQFHSDFEAMEGSKGKIYAKESIFLGKKSYLDVLACDGNAVEGQHIRMKGIPSKALAKDTYKTYESLFKSNEKDFNIVEFCPLDINNKTQRVMKRLKFSRKVVFPGEGTTVNKNELSEEEYKLY
;
A
#
# COMPACT_ATOMS: atom_id res chain seq x y z
N MET A 1 -7.21 8.45 -40.29
CA MET A 1 -7.20 9.87 -39.87
C MET A 1 -7.70 10.07 -38.45
N TYR A 2 -8.91 9.63 -38.07
CA TYR A 2 -9.44 9.82 -36.69
C TYR A 2 -8.52 9.20 -35.62
N ALA A 3 -8.22 7.90 -35.71
CA ALA A 3 -7.36 7.22 -34.73
C ALA A 3 -5.95 7.86 -34.62
N THR A 4 -5.33 8.22 -35.74
CA THR A 4 -4.04 8.93 -35.77
C THR A 4 -4.11 10.29 -35.08
N HIS A 5 -5.20 11.04 -35.29
CA HIS A 5 -5.39 12.34 -34.65
C HIS A 5 -5.44 12.21 -33.11
N TYR A 6 -6.24 11.29 -32.59
CA TYR A 6 -6.33 11.05 -31.15
C TYR A 6 -5.02 10.52 -30.57
N CYS A 7 -4.35 9.60 -31.26
CA CYS A 7 -3.03 9.11 -30.83
C CYS A 7 -2.01 10.27 -30.74
N ASN A 8 -1.93 11.11 -31.76
CA ASN A 8 -1.05 12.28 -31.74
C ASN A 8 -1.41 13.26 -30.63
N ARG A 9 -2.71 13.45 -30.37
CA ARG A 9 -3.20 14.32 -29.29
C ARG A 9 -2.84 13.76 -27.92
N ASP A 10 -3.00 12.47 -27.69
CA ASP A 10 -2.65 11.81 -26.43
C ASP A 10 -1.15 11.95 -26.15
N VAL A 11 -0.30 11.73 -27.17
CA VAL A 11 1.16 11.91 -27.07
C VAL A 11 1.53 13.37 -26.79
N ASP A 12 0.93 14.33 -27.48
CA ASP A 12 1.16 15.78 -27.27
C ASP A 12 0.77 16.22 -25.85
N VAL A 13 -0.39 15.77 -25.37
CA VAL A 13 -0.87 16.07 -24.00
C VAL A 13 0.07 15.46 -22.97
N LEU A 14 0.47 14.18 -23.15
CA LEU A 14 1.42 13.53 -22.24
C LEU A 14 2.76 14.28 -22.20
N HIS A 15 3.31 14.66 -23.36
CA HIS A 15 4.57 15.41 -23.43
C HIS A 15 4.47 16.75 -22.69
N LYS A 16 3.44 17.56 -23.00
CA LYS A 16 3.24 18.87 -22.36
C LYS A 16 3.06 18.76 -20.84
N CYS A 17 2.25 17.82 -20.39
CA CYS A 17 2.05 17.57 -18.96
C CYS A 17 3.35 17.10 -18.28
N PHE A 18 4.13 16.25 -18.95
CA PHE A 18 5.39 15.74 -18.40
C PHE A 18 6.47 16.82 -18.32
N GLU A 19 6.61 17.69 -19.32
CA GLU A 19 7.54 18.83 -19.27
C GLU A 19 7.15 19.82 -18.17
N ALA A 20 5.85 20.13 -18.03
CA ALA A 20 5.38 20.97 -16.93
C ALA A 20 5.69 20.36 -15.56
N PHE A 21 5.47 19.04 -15.42
CA PHE A 21 5.84 18.29 -14.21
C PHE A 21 7.35 18.33 -13.93
N ARG A 22 8.18 18.13 -14.96
CA ARG A 22 9.63 18.21 -14.88
C ARG A 22 10.11 19.57 -14.40
N VAL A 23 9.62 20.66 -15.00
CA VAL A 23 10.01 22.03 -14.62
C VAL A 23 9.70 22.31 -13.16
N MET A 24 8.53 21.89 -12.66
CA MET A 24 8.18 22.08 -11.24
C MET A 24 9.15 21.35 -10.30
N PHE A 25 9.53 20.11 -10.65
CA PHE A 25 10.46 19.31 -9.83
C PHE A 25 11.90 19.81 -9.91
N ASP A 26 12.34 20.28 -11.08
CA ASP A 26 13.67 20.85 -11.26
C ASP A 26 13.81 22.15 -10.44
N ILE A 27 12.85 23.07 -10.55
CA ILE A 27 12.86 24.33 -9.78
C ILE A 27 12.88 24.06 -8.27
N ARG A 28 12.06 23.11 -7.79
CA ARG A 28 11.92 22.88 -6.34
C ARG A 28 13.02 21.99 -5.75
N PHE A 29 13.37 20.91 -6.43
CA PHE A 29 14.23 19.85 -5.90
C PHE A 29 15.58 19.75 -6.59
N GLN A 30 15.82 20.55 -7.64
CA GLN A 30 17.03 20.50 -8.47
C GLN A 30 17.26 19.09 -9.03
N ILE A 31 16.16 18.44 -9.42
CA ILE A 31 16.18 17.09 -9.98
C ILE A 31 15.48 17.08 -11.34
N ASP A 32 16.22 16.58 -12.33
CA ASP A 32 15.65 16.22 -13.61
C ASP A 32 14.93 14.87 -13.52
N VAL A 33 13.60 14.89 -13.60
CA VAL A 33 12.75 13.70 -13.53
C VAL A 33 13.01 12.70 -14.67
N TYR A 34 13.62 13.12 -15.79
CA TYR A 34 14.01 12.20 -16.87
C TYR A 34 15.07 11.18 -16.46
N ARG A 35 15.81 11.46 -15.38
CA ARG A 35 16.84 10.56 -14.86
C ARG A 35 16.26 9.41 -14.04
N PHE A 36 14.94 9.39 -13.82
CA PHE A 36 14.27 8.45 -12.93
C PHE A 36 13.09 7.78 -13.62
N MET A 37 12.99 6.46 -13.47
CA MET A 37 11.90 5.69 -14.06
C MET A 37 10.56 5.86 -13.32
N SER A 38 10.59 6.31 -12.06
CA SER A 38 9.39 6.31 -11.21
C SER A 38 9.49 7.31 -10.06
N MET A 39 8.32 7.74 -9.56
CA MET A 39 8.22 8.62 -8.39
C MET A 39 8.92 8.06 -7.13
N PRO A 40 8.82 6.77 -6.76
CA PRO A 40 9.61 6.23 -5.65
C PRO A 40 11.13 6.43 -5.82
N SER A 41 11.64 6.39 -7.05
CA SER A 41 13.08 6.59 -7.32
C SER A 41 13.48 8.06 -7.17
N ILE A 42 12.61 8.98 -7.60
CA ILE A 42 12.76 10.43 -7.38
C ILE A 42 12.74 10.72 -5.86
N ALA A 43 11.75 10.17 -5.14
CA ALA A 43 11.61 10.38 -3.70
C ALA A 43 12.85 9.91 -2.92
N TYR A 44 13.39 8.74 -3.28
CA TYR A 44 14.62 8.22 -2.69
C TYR A 44 15.83 9.13 -2.97
N ALA A 45 15.96 9.64 -4.19
CA ALA A 45 17.05 10.56 -4.54
C ALA A 45 16.94 11.90 -3.80
N ILE A 46 15.73 12.45 -3.65
CA ILE A 46 15.49 13.66 -2.86
C ILE A 46 15.89 13.43 -1.41
N GLN A 47 15.42 12.36 -0.77
CA GLN A 47 15.80 12.04 0.61
C GLN A 47 17.30 11.81 0.78
N HIS A 48 17.96 11.23 -0.23
CA HIS A 48 19.40 11.09 -0.23
C HIS A 48 20.12 12.45 -0.29
N ASN A 49 19.70 13.34 -1.19
CA ASN A 49 20.26 14.69 -1.33
C ASN A 49 20.03 15.54 -0.07
N GLU A 50 18.91 15.36 0.61
CA GLU A 50 18.59 16.02 1.89
C GLU A 50 19.38 15.43 3.07
N GLY A 51 20.17 14.37 2.87
CA GLY A 51 20.98 13.75 3.92
C GLY A 51 20.21 12.81 4.87
N CYS A 52 18.99 12.38 4.51
CA CYS A 52 18.16 11.52 5.37
C CYS A 52 18.85 10.20 5.75
N PHE A 53 19.71 9.67 4.87
CA PHE A 53 20.39 8.39 5.06
C PHE A 53 21.83 8.52 5.61
N ASN A 54 22.23 9.69 6.10
CA ASN A 54 23.57 9.91 6.64
C ASN A 54 23.84 8.97 7.83
N GLY A 55 24.85 8.11 7.70
CA GLY A 55 25.20 7.11 8.71
C GLY A 55 24.34 5.84 8.68
N CYS A 56 23.37 5.71 7.77
CA CYS A 56 22.58 4.50 7.58
C CYS A 56 23.24 3.60 6.52
N TYR A 57 23.38 2.30 6.80
CA TYR A 57 24.05 1.35 5.90
C TYR A 57 23.06 0.39 5.26
N SER A 58 23.12 0.21 3.94
CA SER A 58 22.26 -0.79 3.28
C SER A 58 22.76 -2.21 3.54
N GLU A 59 21.82 -3.15 3.69
CA GLU A 59 22.09 -4.53 4.03
C GLU A 59 22.12 -5.42 2.78
N ASN A 60 22.84 -6.54 2.84
CA ASN A 60 22.88 -7.55 1.78
C ASN A 60 22.81 -8.98 2.36
N GLY A 61 22.80 -9.98 1.48
CA GLY A 61 22.98 -11.38 1.87
C GLY A 61 21.97 -11.90 2.90
N THR A 62 22.47 -12.65 3.89
CA THR A 62 21.67 -13.32 4.92
C THR A 62 21.02 -12.33 5.88
N VAL A 63 21.71 -11.25 6.25
CA VAL A 63 21.19 -10.18 7.12
C VAL A 63 19.99 -9.50 6.47
N LEU A 64 20.09 -9.13 5.19
CA LEU A 64 18.95 -8.60 4.43
C LEU A 64 17.80 -9.62 4.34
N GLY A 65 18.13 -10.90 4.14
CA GLY A 65 17.16 -12.00 4.12
C GLY A 65 16.39 -12.16 5.43
N PHE A 66 17.06 -11.97 6.57
CA PHE A 66 16.47 -11.97 7.90
C PHE A 66 15.55 -10.76 8.09
N ILE A 67 16.05 -9.55 7.86
CA ILE A 67 15.31 -8.28 8.01
C ILE A 67 14.03 -8.28 7.16
N ARG A 68 14.08 -8.84 5.95
CA ARG A 68 12.92 -8.93 5.06
C ARG A 68 11.75 -9.74 5.61
N GLN A 69 11.99 -10.66 6.54
CA GLN A 69 10.92 -11.43 7.18
C GLN A 69 10.03 -10.53 8.07
N ALA A 70 10.58 -9.43 8.61
CA ALA A 70 9.83 -8.43 9.37
C ALA A 70 9.02 -7.45 8.51
N ILE A 71 9.14 -7.49 7.17
CA ILE A 71 8.41 -6.59 6.29
C ILE A 71 6.94 -7.04 6.21
N VAL A 72 6.10 -6.40 7.01
CA VAL A 72 4.65 -6.57 7.02
C VAL A 72 3.99 -5.24 6.64
N GLY A 73 3.25 -5.25 5.53
CA GLY A 73 2.50 -4.09 5.05
C GLY A 73 1.28 -3.74 5.90
N GLY A 74 0.41 -2.87 5.37
CA GLY A 74 -0.81 -2.43 6.05
C GLY A 74 -1.77 -3.58 6.39
N LEU A 75 -2.47 -3.42 7.51
CA LEU A 75 -3.53 -4.31 7.96
C LEU A 75 -4.80 -4.06 7.12
N VAL A 76 -5.36 -5.11 6.53
CA VAL A 76 -6.62 -5.02 5.79
C VAL A 76 -7.52 -6.19 6.17
N MET A 77 -8.65 -5.91 6.81
CA MET A 77 -9.64 -6.93 7.16
C MET A 77 -10.99 -6.32 7.54
N THR A 78 -12.03 -7.14 7.50
CA THR A 78 -13.28 -6.90 8.21
C THR A 78 -13.14 -7.35 9.66
N ARG A 79 -13.94 -6.75 10.55
CA ARG A 79 -14.07 -7.17 11.95
C ARG A 79 -14.27 -8.68 12.03
N ASP A 80 -13.44 -9.37 12.81
CA ASP A 80 -13.44 -10.82 13.00
C ASP A 80 -13.32 -11.67 11.72
N LYS A 81 -12.87 -11.09 10.60
CA LYS A 81 -12.83 -11.73 9.28
C LYS A 81 -14.21 -12.20 8.77
N LYS A 82 -15.30 -11.58 9.26
CA LYS A 82 -16.69 -11.88 8.87
C LYS A 82 -17.23 -10.88 7.85
N LYS A 83 -18.34 -11.22 7.20
CA LYS A 83 -19.10 -10.27 6.38
C LYS A 83 -20.08 -9.52 7.28
N TRP A 84 -20.16 -8.21 7.08
CA TRP A 84 -21.01 -7.34 7.88
C TRP A 84 -21.93 -6.50 6.99
N HIS A 85 -23.19 -6.41 7.37
CA HIS A 85 -24.15 -5.49 6.77
C HIS A 85 -24.74 -4.63 7.89
N THR A 86 -24.25 -3.40 8.01
CA THR A 86 -24.66 -2.48 9.08
C THR A 86 -25.57 -1.40 8.49
N LYS A 87 -26.69 -1.14 9.15
CA LYS A 87 -27.56 0.03 8.88
C LYS A 87 -27.27 1.21 9.79
N HIS A 88 -26.11 1.17 10.43
CA HIS A 88 -25.68 2.20 11.34
C HIS A 88 -24.97 3.35 10.59
N GLN A 89 -24.91 4.52 11.24
CA GLN A 89 -24.15 5.63 10.67
C GLN A 89 -22.65 5.38 10.88
N VAL A 90 -21.91 5.35 9.79
CA VAL A 90 -20.47 5.03 9.77
C VAL A 90 -19.71 6.17 9.12
N ASP A 91 -18.55 6.50 9.68
CA ASP A 91 -17.55 7.39 9.08
C ASP A 91 -16.37 6.55 8.56
N ASP A 92 -15.85 6.87 7.37
CA ASP A 92 -14.57 6.37 6.86
C ASP A 92 -13.46 7.25 7.43
N PHE A 93 -12.92 6.85 8.59
CA PHE A 93 -11.99 7.63 9.38
C PHE A 93 -10.55 7.30 8.97
N ASP A 94 -9.89 8.21 8.27
CA ASP A 94 -8.61 8.03 7.60
C ASP A 94 -7.48 8.81 8.26
N ALA A 95 -6.31 8.18 8.37
CA ALA A 95 -5.10 8.79 8.91
C ALA A 95 -4.43 9.71 7.86
N VAL A 96 -4.19 10.96 8.25
CA VAL A 96 -3.56 11.95 7.37
C VAL A 96 -2.14 11.53 7.02
N SER A 97 -1.95 11.06 5.78
CA SER A 97 -0.63 10.68 5.25
C SER A 97 0.10 9.69 6.18
N LEU A 98 -0.46 8.49 6.36
CA LEU A 98 -0.01 7.53 7.37
C LEU A 98 1.51 7.26 7.36
N TYR A 99 2.11 6.92 6.22
CA TYR A 99 3.54 6.60 6.16
C TYR A 99 4.44 7.81 6.50
N PRO A 100 4.18 9.01 5.94
CA PRO A 100 4.82 10.25 6.42
C PRO A 100 4.62 10.51 7.91
N SER A 101 3.43 10.26 8.43
CA SER A 101 3.14 10.41 9.85
C SER A 101 4.00 9.46 10.69
N GLY A 102 4.13 8.19 10.28
CA GLY A 102 5.05 7.23 10.89
C GLY A 102 6.49 7.73 10.88
N GLN A 103 6.98 8.18 9.72
CA GLN A 103 8.33 8.77 9.61
C GLN A 103 8.52 9.97 10.55
N SER A 104 7.50 10.79 10.74
CA SER A 104 7.57 11.98 11.60
C SER A 104 7.58 11.69 13.10
N ARG A 105 7.19 10.46 13.49
CA ARG A 105 7.18 9.96 14.87
C ARG A 105 8.44 9.19 15.24
N LEU A 106 9.21 8.73 14.26
CA LEU A 106 10.48 8.07 14.52
C LEU A 106 11.45 9.03 15.24
N PRO A 107 12.36 8.50 16.08
CA PRO A 107 13.53 9.28 16.51
C PRO A 107 14.42 9.66 15.32
N GLY A 108 14.37 8.87 14.24
CA GLY A 108 15.09 9.07 12.99
C GLY A 108 15.36 7.72 12.34
N TYR A 109 16.09 7.72 11.23
CA TYR A 109 16.58 6.45 10.66
C TYR A 109 17.78 5.95 11.44
N VAL A 110 17.78 4.67 11.80
CA VAL A 110 18.86 4.14 12.63
C VAL A 110 20.19 4.15 11.88
N LYS A 111 21.27 4.50 12.59
CA LYS A 111 22.63 4.58 12.05
C LYS A 111 23.44 3.36 12.44
N GLY A 112 24.57 3.21 11.76
CA GLY A 112 25.53 2.15 12.03
C GLY A 112 25.26 0.87 11.26
N LYS A 113 26.14 -0.11 11.46
CA LYS A 113 26.02 -1.43 10.83
C LYS A 113 25.20 -2.36 11.71
N ALA A 114 24.40 -3.23 11.10
CA ALA A 114 23.69 -4.27 11.82
C ALA A 114 24.66 -5.17 12.60
N GLN A 115 24.39 -5.37 13.88
CA GLN A 115 25.10 -6.29 14.76
C GLN A 115 24.18 -7.44 15.15
N LEU A 116 24.73 -8.65 15.29
CA LEU A 116 23.95 -9.85 15.63
C LEU A 116 23.86 -10.01 17.15
N PHE A 117 22.71 -10.50 17.61
CA PHE A 117 22.53 -10.93 19.00
C PHE A 117 21.78 -12.27 19.08
N LYS A 118 21.85 -12.91 20.24
CA LYS A 118 21.18 -14.17 20.54
C LYS A 118 20.60 -14.13 21.97
N ASP A 119 19.48 -14.81 22.17
CA ASP A 119 18.80 -15.09 23.45
C ASP A 119 18.24 -13.87 24.20
N SER A 120 18.85 -12.68 24.06
CA SER A 120 18.37 -11.43 24.68
C SER A 120 18.70 -10.22 23.81
N ILE A 121 17.80 -9.23 23.81
CA ILE A 121 18.01 -7.96 23.11
C ILE A 121 19.07 -7.16 23.91
N PRO A 122 20.13 -6.63 23.26
CA PRO A 122 21.14 -5.82 23.92
C PRO A 122 20.56 -4.57 24.58
N ILE A 123 21.03 -4.23 25.78
CA ILE A 123 20.51 -3.11 26.58
C ILE A 123 20.85 -1.74 25.98
N ASP A 124 21.91 -1.69 25.17
CA ASP A 124 22.39 -0.51 24.45
C ASP A 124 21.83 -0.42 23.03
N ALA A 125 20.89 -1.30 22.64
CA ALA A 125 20.27 -1.23 21.33
C ALA A 125 19.37 0.01 21.22
N ASP A 126 19.68 0.87 20.24
CA ASP A 126 18.80 1.96 19.81
C ASP A 126 17.60 1.41 19.02
N TYR A 127 17.85 0.43 18.16
CA TYR A 127 16.82 -0.27 17.38
C TYR A 127 17.17 -1.74 17.20
N TYR A 128 16.15 -2.59 17.07
CA TYR A 128 16.33 -4.00 16.76
C TYR A 128 15.24 -4.59 15.86
N ILE A 129 15.60 -5.69 15.21
CA ILE A 129 14.67 -6.62 14.58
C ILE A 129 14.99 -8.01 15.16
N ALA A 130 14.01 -8.62 15.82
CA ALA A 130 14.18 -9.84 16.59
C ALA A 130 13.35 -10.98 16.00
N ARG A 131 13.90 -12.19 16.05
CA ARG A 131 13.14 -13.42 15.97
C ARG A 131 12.67 -13.77 17.38
N VAL A 132 11.36 -13.84 17.57
CA VAL A 132 10.73 -14.15 18.86
C VAL A 132 9.73 -15.29 18.71
N ARG A 133 9.59 -16.11 19.75
CA ARG A 133 8.46 -17.04 19.90
C ARG A 133 7.42 -16.37 20.79
N ILE A 134 6.15 -16.37 20.37
CA ILE A 134 5.05 -15.87 21.20
C ILE A 134 4.67 -16.95 22.21
N ASP A 135 4.69 -16.62 23.50
CA ASP A 135 4.42 -17.54 24.60
C ASP A 135 2.98 -17.44 25.11
N SER A 136 2.40 -16.23 25.16
CA SER A 136 0.98 -16.01 25.45
C SER A 136 0.44 -14.78 24.71
N ILE A 137 -0.88 -14.73 24.57
CA ILE A 137 -1.65 -13.55 24.15
C ILE A 137 -2.81 -13.46 25.14
N ASP A 138 -2.75 -12.51 26.07
CA ASP A 138 -3.74 -12.41 27.14
C ASP A 138 -4.93 -11.51 26.74
N LYS A 139 -4.78 -10.75 25.64
CA LYS A 139 -5.83 -9.92 25.08
C LYS A 139 -6.00 -10.14 23.58
N GLU A 140 -7.11 -10.77 23.24
CA GLU A 140 -7.55 -10.91 21.86
C GLU A 140 -8.10 -9.59 21.31
N ARG A 141 -7.89 -9.37 20.01
CA ARG A 141 -8.39 -8.20 19.28
C ARG A 141 -9.31 -8.62 18.14
N HIS A 142 -10.32 -7.81 17.87
CA HIS A 142 -11.14 -7.96 16.66
C HIS A 142 -10.30 -7.69 15.40
N PHE A 143 -9.29 -6.82 15.53
CA PHE A 143 -8.25 -6.56 14.53
C PHE A 143 -6.87 -6.95 15.12
N PRO A 144 -6.45 -8.23 15.00
CA PRO A 144 -5.16 -8.69 15.53
C PRO A 144 -3.96 -8.01 14.87
N LEU A 145 -2.87 -7.84 15.62
CA LEU A 145 -1.74 -7.01 15.17
C LEU A 145 -0.73 -7.76 14.29
N LEU A 146 -0.65 -9.08 14.41
CA LEU A 146 0.20 -9.93 13.57
C LEU A 146 -0.58 -10.74 12.57
N SER A 147 0.13 -11.10 11.50
CA SER A 147 -0.39 -11.85 10.37
C SER A 147 0.42 -13.10 10.07
N ILE A 148 -0.26 -14.17 9.67
CA ILE A 148 0.34 -15.37 9.12
C ILE A 148 0.18 -15.33 7.59
N GLN A 149 1.26 -15.58 6.88
CA GLN A 149 1.25 -15.73 5.42
C GLN A 149 0.86 -17.17 5.06
N THR A 150 -0.24 -17.32 4.32
CA THR A 150 -0.61 -18.57 3.65
C THR A 150 -0.21 -18.51 2.17
N GLU A 151 -0.37 -19.63 1.46
CA GLU A 151 -0.12 -19.71 0.01
C GLU A 151 -0.89 -18.64 -0.78
N PHE A 152 -2.15 -18.38 -0.40
CA PHE A 152 -3.05 -17.53 -1.15
C PHE A 152 -3.20 -16.11 -0.58
N SER A 153 -2.97 -15.91 0.72
CA SER A 153 -3.25 -14.64 1.38
C SER A 153 -2.46 -14.45 2.67
N ARG A 154 -2.40 -13.20 3.15
CA ARG A 154 -1.89 -12.86 4.47
C ARG A 154 -3.06 -12.58 5.40
N ASN A 155 -3.14 -13.26 6.53
CA ASN A 155 -4.29 -13.21 7.44
C ASN A 155 -3.86 -12.80 8.84
N PHE A 156 -4.47 -11.73 9.35
CA PHE A 156 -4.30 -11.28 10.72
C PHE A 156 -5.10 -12.18 11.67
N THR A 157 -4.50 -12.59 12.78
CA THR A 157 -5.10 -13.58 13.69
C THR A 157 -4.54 -13.47 15.11
N ASN A 158 -5.34 -13.83 16.13
CA ASN A 158 -4.89 -13.95 17.52
C ASN A 158 -4.18 -15.29 17.80
N ASP A 159 -4.38 -16.28 16.93
CA ASP A 159 -3.76 -17.61 17.01
C ASP A 159 -2.24 -17.54 16.69
N LEU A 160 -1.46 -17.03 17.64
CA LEU A 160 -0.03 -16.75 17.49
C LEU A 160 0.85 -17.55 18.45
N VAL A 161 0.27 -18.07 19.55
CA VAL A 161 0.99 -18.78 20.61
C VAL A 161 1.76 -19.99 20.05
N GLY A 162 3.02 -20.13 20.47
CA GLY A 162 3.95 -21.17 20.03
C GLY A 162 4.61 -20.89 18.67
N GLN A 163 4.15 -19.88 17.91
CA GLN A 163 4.74 -19.54 16.62
C GLN A 163 5.90 -18.57 16.76
N THR A 164 6.79 -18.61 15.77
CA THR A 164 7.99 -17.76 15.72
C THR A 164 7.85 -16.71 14.61
N PHE A 165 8.14 -15.45 14.94
CA PHE A 165 8.07 -14.32 14.03
C PHE A 165 9.38 -13.56 14.03
N VAL A 166 9.77 -13.02 12.87
CA VAL A 166 10.78 -11.96 12.80
C VAL A 166 10.02 -10.64 12.78
N ILE A 167 10.29 -9.77 13.74
CA ILE A 167 9.48 -8.59 14.04
C ILE A 167 10.39 -7.40 14.39
N GLY A 168 10.02 -6.21 13.94
CA GLY A 168 10.71 -4.98 14.34
C GLY A 168 10.30 -4.53 15.74
N GLN A 169 11.13 -3.67 16.35
CA GLN A 169 10.96 -3.22 17.73
C GLN A 169 9.54 -2.73 18.05
N GLN A 170 9.06 -1.71 17.33
CA GLN A 170 7.76 -1.10 17.63
C GLN A 170 6.59 -2.09 17.48
N ALA A 171 6.65 -2.99 16.49
CA ALA A 171 5.59 -3.99 16.33
C ALA A 171 5.60 -5.03 17.47
N LEU A 172 6.76 -5.32 18.06
CA LEU A 172 6.86 -6.18 19.24
C LEU A 172 6.35 -5.47 20.49
N GLU A 173 6.71 -4.20 20.68
CA GLU A 173 6.21 -3.36 21.77
C GLU A 173 4.67 -3.23 21.71
N ASP A 174 4.11 -3.03 20.52
CA ASP A 174 2.66 -2.97 20.30
C ASP A 174 1.94 -4.28 20.69
N LEU A 175 2.56 -5.44 20.47
CA LEU A 175 1.98 -6.72 20.90
C LEU A 175 1.92 -6.84 22.41
N VAL A 176 2.99 -6.41 23.09
CA VAL A 176 3.04 -6.40 24.56
C VAL A 176 2.00 -5.43 25.10
N GLU A 177 1.96 -4.20 24.58
CA GLU A 177 1.07 -3.17 25.09
C GLU A 177 -0.41 -3.46 24.78
N PHE A 178 -0.72 -3.76 23.52
CA PHE A 178 -2.11 -3.82 23.08
C PHE A 178 -2.71 -5.22 23.11
N GLN A 179 -1.90 -6.29 23.02
CA GLN A 179 -2.38 -7.67 23.11
C GLN A 179 -1.92 -8.41 24.36
N GLN A 180 -1.18 -7.73 25.26
CA GLN A 180 -0.64 -8.33 26.48
C GLN A 180 0.13 -9.62 26.19
N ALA A 181 0.92 -9.57 25.11
CA ALA A 181 1.70 -10.72 24.66
C ALA A 181 2.92 -10.93 25.54
N THR A 182 3.23 -12.18 25.84
CA THR A 182 4.56 -12.58 26.34
C THR A 182 5.33 -13.31 25.25
N TYR A 183 6.66 -13.22 25.27
CA TYR A 183 7.49 -13.80 24.22
C TYR A 183 8.88 -14.18 24.74
N THR A 184 9.50 -15.12 24.01
CA THR A 184 10.88 -15.54 24.18
C THR A 184 11.71 -15.05 22.99
N VAL A 185 12.78 -14.31 23.27
CA VAL A 185 13.74 -13.87 22.25
C VAL A 185 14.63 -15.04 21.84
N ILE A 186 14.85 -15.21 20.53
CA ILE A 186 15.71 -16.27 19.98
C ILE A 186 17.02 -15.66 19.48
N GLU A 187 16.93 -14.72 18.55
CA GLU A 187 18.08 -14.09 17.87
C GLU A 187 17.63 -12.84 17.15
N GLY A 188 18.56 -12.01 16.70
CA GLY A 188 18.20 -10.88 15.86
C GLY A 188 19.37 -10.03 15.43
N VAL A 189 19.00 -8.85 14.90
CA VAL A 189 19.94 -7.78 14.54
C VAL A 189 19.58 -6.51 15.29
N TYR A 190 20.58 -5.76 15.70
CA TYR A 190 20.43 -4.49 16.40
C TYR A 190 21.43 -3.44 15.91
N TRP A 191 21.17 -2.20 16.30
CA TRP A 191 21.98 -1.02 16.03
C TRP A 191 22.07 -0.18 17.30
N ASN A 192 23.21 0.47 17.53
CA ASN A 192 23.50 1.24 18.74
C ASN A 192 24.35 2.50 18.45
N GLU A 193 24.27 3.06 17.24
CA GLU A 193 25.01 4.26 16.82
C GLU A 193 24.11 5.52 16.72
N GLY A 194 22.92 5.48 17.31
CA GLY A 194 21.92 6.54 17.33
C GLY A 194 21.12 6.64 16.02
N PHE A 195 20.48 7.80 15.81
CA PHE A 195 19.59 8.04 14.68
C PHE A 195 20.03 9.22 13.79
N SER A 196 19.60 9.17 12.53
CA SER A 196 19.58 10.27 11.57
C SER A 196 18.20 10.93 11.61
N GLU A 197 18.10 12.04 12.34
CA GLU A 197 16.86 12.79 12.54
C GLU A 197 16.39 13.53 11.28
N GLN A 198 17.27 13.66 10.28
CA GLN A 198 17.03 14.46 9.07
C GLN A 198 15.77 14.02 8.31
N ILE A 199 15.42 12.72 8.33
CA ILE A 199 14.17 12.25 7.73
C ILE A 199 12.93 12.91 8.35
N VAL A 200 12.92 13.08 9.67
CA VAL A 200 11.80 13.67 10.42
C VAL A 200 11.61 15.13 9.97
N THR A 201 12.72 15.86 9.89
CA THR A 201 12.75 17.26 9.42
C THR A 201 12.28 17.38 7.98
N THR A 202 12.84 16.57 7.07
CA THR A 202 12.48 16.56 5.64
C THR A 202 10.99 16.27 5.45
N VAL A 203 10.44 15.26 6.12
CA VAL A 203 9.02 14.89 5.99
C VAL A 203 8.11 15.99 6.50
N LYS A 204 8.40 16.58 7.67
CA LYS A 204 7.61 17.68 8.23
C LYS A 204 7.65 18.91 7.31
N SER A 205 8.82 19.25 6.76
CA SER A 205 8.99 20.37 5.82
C SER A 205 8.19 20.15 4.54
N LEU A 206 8.32 18.99 3.91
CA LEU A 206 7.59 18.64 2.69
C LEU A 206 6.07 18.64 2.91
N PHE A 207 5.63 18.14 4.06
CA PHE A 207 4.21 18.15 4.41
C PHE A 207 3.67 19.58 4.58
N ALA A 208 4.38 20.43 5.32
CA ALA A 208 4.00 21.83 5.51
C ALA A 208 3.95 22.60 4.18
N GLU A 209 4.95 22.39 3.32
CA GLU A 209 4.97 22.97 1.98
C GLU A 209 3.80 22.48 1.13
N ARG A 210 3.48 21.17 1.19
CA ARG A 210 2.33 20.62 0.49
C ARG A 210 1.03 21.29 0.90
N LEU A 211 0.83 21.56 2.20
CA LEU A 211 -0.36 22.25 2.68
C LEU A 211 -0.46 23.66 2.08
N LYS A 212 0.64 24.43 2.12
CA LYS A 212 0.71 25.75 1.50
C LYS A 212 0.37 25.71 0.00
N LEU A 213 0.99 24.80 -0.75
CA LEU A 213 0.76 24.65 -2.18
C LEU A 213 -0.68 24.22 -2.51
N LYS A 214 -1.30 23.41 -1.63
CA LYS A 214 -2.70 23.00 -1.78
C LYS A 214 -3.64 24.21 -1.65
N ASP A 215 -3.38 25.09 -0.69
CA ASP A 215 -4.18 26.31 -0.49
C ASP A 215 -4.01 27.31 -1.65
N GLU A 216 -2.82 27.33 -2.28
CA GLU A 216 -2.53 28.12 -3.48
C GLU A 216 -3.09 27.50 -4.78
N GLY A 217 -3.67 26.28 -4.73
CA GLY A 217 -4.11 25.56 -5.92
C GLY A 217 -2.97 25.09 -6.84
N ASN A 218 -1.74 25.05 -6.33
CA ASN A 218 -0.56 24.69 -7.09
C ASN A 218 -0.48 23.16 -7.31
N PRO A 219 -0.37 22.68 -8.57
CA PRO A 219 -0.38 21.25 -8.88
C PRO A 219 0.81 20.47 -8.29
N LEU A 220 1.92 21.14 -7.92
CA LEU A 220 3.07 20.51 -7.27
C LEU A 220 2.69 19.79 -5.96
N GLN A 221 1.62 20.22 -5.28
CA GLN A 221 1.13 19.52 -4.07
C GLN A 221 0.84 18.03 -4.32
N ASN A 222 0.38 17.67 -5.53
CA ASN A 222 0.15 16.27 -5.90
C ASN A 222 1.47 15.51 -6.08
N GLY A 223 2.49 16.17 -6.64
CA GLY A 223 3.84 15.63 -6.75
C GLY A 223 4.43 15.33 -5.38
N ILE A 224 4.34 16.28 -4.45
CA ILE A 224 4.81 16.10 -3.06
C ILE A 224 3.99 15.01 -2.34
N LYS A 225 2.66 14.96 -2.53
CA LYS A 225 1.82 13.87 -1.99
C LYS A 225 2.33 12.50 -2.42
N LEU A 226 2.60 12.33 -3.72
CA LEU A 226 3.10 11.07 -4.25
C LEU A 226 4.51 10.75 -3.76
N LEU A 227 5.40 11.74 -3.67
CA LEU A 227 6.75 11.59 -3.13
C LEU A 227 6.70 11.04 -1.70
N LEU A 228 5.94 11.71 -0.83
CA LEU A 228 5.74 11.34 0.57
C LEU A 228 5.19 9.91 0.72
N ASN A 229 4.20 9.53 -0.09
CA ASN A 229 3.59 8.20 -0.02
C ASN A 229 4.42 7.09 -0.67
N SER A 230 5.41 7.41 -1.51
CA SER A 230 6.13 6.42 -2.33
C SER A 230 7.56 6.12 -1.88
N ALA A 231 8.14 6.97 -1.02
CA ALA A 231 9.54 6.84 -0.60
C ALA A 231 9.84 5.50 0.10
N TYR A 232 8.97 5.08 1.03
CA TYR A 232 9.19 3.86 1.82
C TYR A 232 9.27 2.60 0.95
N GLY A 233 8.50 2.54 -0.15
CA GLY A 233 8.44 1.39 -1.05
C GLY A 233 9.78 1.09 -1.72
N LYS A 234 10.64 2.12 -1.89
CA LYS A 234 11.98 1.95 -2.42
C LYS A 234 12.92 1.29 -1.42
N LEU A 235 12.76 1.57 -0.11
CA LEU A 235 13.59 1.00 0.96
C LEU A 235 13.39 -0.51 1.08
N ILE A 236 12.15 -0.97 0.92
CA ILE A 236 11.76 -2.39 1.01
C ILE A 236 11.71 -3.11 -0.35
N GLN A 237 12.31 -2.53 -1.40
CA GLN A 237 12.22 -3.07 -2.74
C GLN A 237 12.75 -4.51 -2.80
N LYS A 238 11.94 -5.42 -3.36
CA LYS A 238 12.35 -6.80 -3.63
C LYS A 238 13.50 -6.82 -4.65
N PRO A 239 14.41 -7.80 -4.56
CA PRO A 239 15.54 -7.86 -5.48
C PRO A 239 15.02 -8.08 -6.90
N ILE A 240 15.53 -7.30 -7.84
CA ILE A 240 15.19 -7.47 -9.25
C ILE A 240 16.07 -8.61 -9.78
N VAL A 241 15.49 -9.80 -9.84
CA VAL A 241 16.17 -11.05 -10.25
C VAL A 241 16.28 -11.23 -11.76
N LYS A 242 15.57 -10.41 -12.52
CA LYS A 242 15.51 -10.51 -13.98
C LYS A 242 15.61 -9.13 -14.62
N GLU A 243 16.22 -9.07 -15.78
CA GLU A 243 16.24 -7.88 -16.62
C GLU A 243 15.78 -8.17 -18.04
N LYS A 244 15.28 -7.12 -18.69
CA LYS A 244 14.85 -7.17 -20.08
C LYS A 244 15.71 -6.22 -20.90
N LEU A 245 16.35 -6.73 -21.93
CA LEU A 245 17.26 -5.97 -22.80
C LEU A 245 16.79 -6.03 -24.25
N LEU A 246 16.67 -4.89 -24.90
CA LEU A 246 16.47 -4.81 -26.35
C LEU A 246 17.82 -4.71 -27.04
N VAL A 247 18.12 -5.67 -27.91
CA VAL A 247 19.36 -5.70 -28.71
C VAL A 247 18.99 -5.56 -30.17
N LYS A 248 19.59 -4.56 -30.83
CA LYS A 248 19.40 -4.26 -32.24
C LYS A 248 20.67 -4.61 -33.03
N GLY A 249 20.52 -5.20 -34.22
CA GLY A 249 21.62 -5.68 -35.06
C GLY A 249 21.72 -7.20 -35.03
N ALA A 250 21.60 -7.87 -36.18
CA ALA A 250 21.70 -9.33 -36.27
C ALA A 250 22.99 -9.88 -35.64
N ASP A 251 24.14 -9.29 -35.97
CA ASP A 251 25.46 -9.69 -35.42
C ASP A 251 25.53 -9.48 -33.90
N LYS A 252 25.00 -8.35 -33.40
CA LYS A 252 24.96 -8.04 -31.96
C LYS A 252 24.06 -8.99 -31.19
N ILE A 253 22.96 -9.42 -31.80
CA ILE A 253 22.05 -10.42 -31.22
C ILE A 253 22.78 -11.76 -31.08
N GLU A 254 23.55 -12.17 -32.10
CA GLU A 254 24.34 -13.40 -32.07
C GLU A 254 25.51 -13.33 -31.09
N GLU A 255 26.26 -12.22 -31.07
CA GLU A 255 27.33 -11.95 -30.12
C GLU A 255 26.81 -12.02 -28.67
N HIS A 256 25.68 -11.35 -28.40
CA HIS A 256 25.06 -11.31 -27.08
C HIS A 256 24.57 -12.70 -26.62
N MET A 257 23.96 -13.48 -27.53
CA MET A 257 23.61 -14.88 -27.27
C MET A 257 24.84 -15.70 -26.86
N SER A 258 25.95 -15.54 -27.59
CA SER A 258 27.16 -16.32 -27.41
C SER A 258 27.85 -16.01 -26.07
N MET A 259 27.99 -14.72 -25.74
CA MET A 259 28.67 -14.27 -24.52
C MET A 259 27.86 -14.52 -23.24
N LYS A 260 26.52 -14.54 -23.33
CA LYS A 260 25.64 -14.55 -22.15
C LYS A 260 24.72 -15.76 -22.05
N ILE A 261 25.00 -16.84 -22.77
CA ILE A 261 24.12 -18.03 -22.85
C ILE A 261 23.65 -18.55 -21.48
N HIS A 262 24.52 -18.50 -20.45
CA HIS A 262 24.23 -18.97 -19.10
C HIS A 262 23.29 -18.04 -18.29
N LYS A 263 23.03 -16.82 -18.76
CA LYS A 263 22.11 -15.85 -18.12
C LYS A 263 20.75 -15.79 -18.79
N ILE A 264 20.68 -16.15 -20.06
CA ILE A 264 19.51 -15.93 -20.90
C ILE A 264 18.39 -16.88 -20.47
N ILE A 265 17.26 -16.29 -20.09
CA ILE A 265 16.00 -16.98 -19.78
C ILE A 265 15.19 -17.14 -21.06
N SER A 266 15.08 -16.08 -21.86
CA SER A 266 14.38 -16.12 -23.13
C SER A 266 14.90 -15.08 -24.12
N ARG A 267 14.73 -15.38 -25.40
CA ARG A 267 14.91 -14.46 -26.52
C ARG A 267 13.61 -14.42 -27.30
N THR A 268 13.08 -13.21 -27.51
CA THR A 268 11.94 -12.96 -28.38
C THR A 268 12.39 -12.12 -29.57
N PRO A 269 12.50 -12.72 -30.77
CA PRO A 269 12.68 -11.97 -32.00
C PRO A 269 11.54 -10.98 -32.21
N ILE A 270 11.87 -9.73 -32.51
CA ILE A 270 10.90 -8.71 -32.90
C ILE A 270 11.11 -8.49 -34.39
N VAL A 271 10.07 -8.80 -35.18
CA VAL A 271 10.09 -8.59 -36.63
C VAL A 271 10.17 -7.10 -36.90
N THR A 272 11.24 -6.68 -37.58
CA THR A 272 11.48 -5.27 -37.90
C THR A 272 11.04 -4.90 -39.31
N SER A 273 11.07 -5.85 -40.24
CA SER A 273 10.66 -5.66 -41.64
C SER A 273 10.42 -7.01 -42.34
N THR A 274 9.45 -7.03 -43.25
CA THR A 274 9.27 -8.11 -44.24
C THR A 274 9.79 -7.60 -45.57
N VAL A 275 10.76 -8.30 -46.16
CA VAL A 275 11.31 -7.99 -47.48
C VAL A 275 10.78 -9.02 -48.46
N VAL A 276 10.08 -8.56 -49.51
CA VAL A 276 9.64 -9.39 -50.63
C VAL A 276 10.71 -9.31 -51.71
N ASP A 277 11.27 -10.44 -52.12
CA ASP A 277 12.22 -10.46 -53.23
C ASP A 277 11.51 -10.32 -54.60
N GLU A 278 12.30 -10.16 -55.65
CA GLU A 278 11.83 -10.03 -57.04
C GLU A 278 11.02 -11.23 -57.55
N ASN A 279 11.09 -12.38 -56.86
CA ASN A 279 10.33 -13.60 -57.17
C ASN A 279 9.08 -13.75 -56.29
N GLY A 280 8.73 -12.73 -55.49
CA GLY A 280 7.58 -12.73 -54.61
C GLY A 280 7.79 -13.52 -53.30
N LYS A 281 9.02 -13.90 -52.96
CA LYS A 281 9.32 -14.64 -51.73
C LYS A 281 9.51 -13.67 -50.57
N GLU A 282 8.68 -13.83 -49.54
CA GLU A 282 8.81 -13.08 -48.29
C GLU A 282 9.97 -13.63 -47.45
N SER A 283 10.86 -12.72 -47.03
CA SER A 283 11.88 -12.97 -46.02
C SER A 283 11.68 -12.00 -44.85
N THR A 284 11.73 -12.53 -43.63
CA THR A 284 11.58 -11.72 -42.42
C THR A 284 12.95 -11.34 -41.90
N GLN A 285 13.25 -10.04 -41.82
CA GLN A 285 14.47 -9.57 -41.18
C GLN A 285 14.21 -9.42 -39.67
N ILE A 286 15.03 -10.11 -38.88
CA ILE A 286 15.08 -9.96 -37.42
C ILE A 286 16.28 -9.07 -37.11
N ASP A 287 16.05 -7.76 -37.04
CA ASP A 287 17.09 -6.80 -36.63
C ASP A 287 16.94 -6.37 -35.15
N LEU A 288 15.95 -6.91 -34.43
CA LEU A 288 15.69 -6.57 -33.04
C LEU A 288 15.28 -7.82 -32.26
N ALA A 289 15.81 -7.99 -31.05
CA ALA A 289 15.40 -9.03 -30.14
C ALA A 289 15.29 -8.50 -28.70
N LEU A 290 14.26 -8.96 -28.00
CA LEU A 290 14.10 -8.78 -26.56
C LEU A 290 14.66 -9.99 -25.83
N PHE A 291 15.67 -9.77 -24.99
CA PHE A 291 16.24 -10.76 -24.10
C PHE A 291 15.65 -10.60 -22.70
N GLU A 292 15.32 -11.70 -22.04
CA GLU A 292 15.09 -11.76 -20.59
C GLU A 292 16.27 -12.52 -19.98
N GLU A 293 16.98 -11.92 -19.03
CA GLU A 293 18.20 -12.46 -18.42
C GLU A 293 18.09 -12.48 -16.88
N HIS A 294 18.80 -13.41 -16.24
CA HIS A 294 18.99 -13.41 -14.79
C HIS A 294 19.99 -12.32 -14.36
N LYS A 295 19.59 -11.52 -13.36
CA LYS A 295 20.50 -10.61 -12.65
C LYS A 295 21.25 -11.35 -11.54
N TYR A 296 22.52 -11.00 -11.35
CA TYR A 296 23.28 -11.47 -10.19
C TYR A 296 22.69 -10.89 -8.90
N LEU A 297 22.44 -11.75 -7.90
CA LEU A 297 21.80 -11.36 -6.65
C LEU A 297 22.76 -10.85 -5.58
N TYR A 298 24.05 -11.20 -5.65
CA TYR A 298 25.04 -10.81 -4.63
C TYR A 298 25.37 -9.30 -4.62
N GLU A 299 24.95 -8.56 -5.65
CA GLU A 299 25.12 -7.10 -5.75
C GLU A 299 23.91 -6.32 -5.22
N HIS A 300 22.91 -6.98 -4.64
CA HIS A 300 21.71 -6.31 -4.17
C HIS A 300 21.83 -5.84 -2.71
N TYR A 301 21.92 -4.52 -2.57
CA TYR A 301 21.88 -3.82 -1.29
C TYR A 301 20.51 -3.14 -1.10
N SER A 302 19.99 -3.17 0.12
CA SER A 302 18.72 -2.52 0.46
C SER A 302 18.71 -2.05 1.93
N PRO A 303 18.28 -0.82 2.22
CA PRO A 303 18.10 -0.33 3.59
C PRO A 303 16.75 -0.79 4.17
N ALA A 304 16.46 -2.09 4.05
CA ALA A 304 15.14 -2.64 4.36
C ALA A 304 14.72 -2.42 5.83
N HIS A 305 15.68 -2.37 6.77
CA HIS A 305 15.41 -2.13 8.18
C HIS A 305 14.80 -0.73 8.43
N LEU A 306 15.21 0.28 7.66
CA LEU A 306 14.58 1.61 7.69
C LEU A 306 13.12 1.53 7.20
N GLY A 307 12.87 0.70 6.19
CA GLY A 307 11.52 0.40 5.74
C GLY A 307 10.66 -0.27 6.80
N VAL A 308 11.24 -1.18 7.59
CA VAL A 308 10.57 -1.81 8.75
C VAL A 308 10.23 -0.77 9.81
N GLN A 309 11.16 0.14 10.17
CA GLN A 309 10.88 1.25 11.11
C GLN A 309 9.65 2.06 10.69
N ILE A 310 9.55 2.42 9.42
CA ILE A 310 8.40 3.19 8.89
C ILE A 310 7.12 2.37 8.98
N LEU A 311 7.14 1.13 8.51
CA LEU A 311 5.96 0.27 8.50
C LEU A 311 5.45 0.01 9.93
N ASP A 312 6.34 -0.19 10.90
CA ASP A 312 5.95 -0.45 12.28
C ASP A 312 5.43 0.81 12.95
N SER A 313 6.10 1.95 12.80
CA SER A 313 5.60 3.23 13.32
C SER A 313 4.25 3.64 12.70
N SER A 314 4.05 3.34 11.42
CA SER A 314 2.77 3.57 10.74
C SER A 314 1.65 2.68 11.29
N LYS A 315 1.93 1.39 11.53
CA LYS A 315 0.98 0.48 12.18
C LYS A 315 0.69 0.93 13.60
N HIS A 316 1.69 1.38 14.35
CA HIS A 316 1.53 1.89 15.70
C HIS A 316 0.55 3.07 15.78
N ILE A 317 0.60 4.02 14.84
CA ILE A 317 -0.40 5.10 14.74
C ILE A 317 -1.83 4.55 14.63
N MET A 318 -2.03 3.54 13.78
CA MET A 318 -3.34 2.89 13.66
C MET A 318 -3.71 2.11 14.92
N ASN A 319 -2.76 1.37 15.50
CA ASN A 319 -2.97 0.53 16.69
C ASN A 319 -3.38 1.36 17.91
N GLU A 320 -2.75 2.52 18.14
CA GLU A 320 -3.12 3.43 19.24
C GLU A 320 -4.61 3.81 19.21
N VAL A 321 -5.17 3.98 18.00
CA VAL A 321 -6.56 4.39 17.77
C VAL A 321 -7.50 3.18 17.77
N MET A 322 -7.18 2.16 16.97
CA MET A 322 -7.98 0.94 16.82
C MET A 322 -8.09 0.19 18.15
N CYS A 323 -6.98 -0.02 18.86
CA CYS A 323 -6.98 -0.75 20.12
C CYS A 323 -7.67 0.06 21.23
N LEU A 324 -7.53 1.39 21.24
CA LEU A 324 -8.28 2.24 22.18
C LEU A 324 -9.80 2.20 21.90
N ALA A 325 -10.20 2.20 20.63
CA ALA A 325 -11.59 2.03 20.26
C ALA A 325 -12.16 0.70 20.74
N GLU A 326 -11.44 -0.41 20.50
CA GLU A 326 -11.82 -1.73 21.03
C GLU A 326 -11.87 -1.75 22.58
N ASP A 327 -10.91 -1.11 23.26
CA ASP A 327 -10.87 -1.03 24.74
C ASP A 327 -12.09 -0.30 25.33
N LEU A 328 -12.67 0.62 24.55
CA LEU A 328 -13.83 1.43 24.92
C LEU A 328 -15.15 0.87 24.39
N ASP A 329 -15.10 -0.32 23.77
CA ASP A 329 -16.23 -0.99 23.12
C ASP A 329 -16.87 -0.12 22.02
N LEU A 330 -16.02 0.57 21.26
CA LEU A 330 -16.39 1.39 20.10
C LEU A 330 -16.21 0.56 18.83
N LYS A 331 -17.28 0.41 18.05
CA LYS A 331 -17.28 -0.54 16.94
C LYS A 331 -16.64 0.03 15.70
N ILE A 332 -15.72 -0.78 15.19
CA ILE A 332 -15.05 -0.62 13.92
C ILE A 332 -15.38 -1.87 13.10
N TRP A 333 -15.90 -1.65 11.89
CA TRP A 333 -16.40 -2.70 11.01
C TRP A 333 -15.35 -3.21 10.03
N TYR A 334 -14.43 -2.32 9.63
CA TYR A 334 -13.44 -2.60 8.58
C TYR A 334 -12.21 -1.71 8.75
N GLN A 335 -11.06 -2.21 8.32
CA GLN A 335 -9.80 -1.45 8.21
C GLN A 335 -9.14 -1.73 6.86
N ASP A 336 -8.61 -0.69 6.20
CA ASP A 336 -7.69 -0.82 5.05
C ASP A 336 -6.49 0.11 5.20
N THR A 337 -5.42 -0.41 5.79
CA THR A 337 -4.12 0.26 5.95
C THR A 337 -4.19 1.50 6.83
N ASP A 338 -4.64 2.63 6.27
CA ASP A 338 -4.71 3.96 6.86
C ASP A 338 -6.13 4.42 7.20
N SER A 339 -7.16 3.71 6.75
CA SER A 339 -8.55 4.03 7.04
C SER A 339 -9.26 2.95 7.86
N MET A 340 -10.30 3.36 8.58
CA MET A 340 -11.21 2.50 9.31
C MET A 340 -12.66 2.95 9.18
N HIS A 341 -13.59 2.01 9.07
CA HIS A 341 -15.03 2.27 9.13
C HIS A 341 -15.51 2.14 10.57
N ILE A 342 -15.66 3.28 11.25
CA ILE A 342 -16.08 3.37 12.65
C ILE A 342 -17.51 3.92 12.73
N ASP A 343 -18.28 3.48 13.73
CA ASP A 343 -19.55 4.13 14.01
C ASP A 343 -19.38 5.62 14.29
N ARG A 344 -20.19 6.43 13.62
CA ARG A 344 -20.09 7.88 13.64
C ARG A 344 -20.23 8.48 15.04
N GLU A 345 -21.14 7.95 15.85
CA GLU A 345 -21.33 8.38 17.24
C GLU A 345 -20.11 8.08 18.14
N SER A 346 -19.27 7.12 17.75
CA SER A 346 -18.08 6.73 18.51
C SER A 346 -16.92 7.70 18.35
N VAL A 347 -16.89 8.49 17.28
CA VAL A 347 -15.74 9.36 16.93
C VAL A 347 -15.45 10.38 18.03
N GLU A 348 -16.47 11.02 18.61
CA GLU A 348 -16.28 12.03 19.66
C GLU A 348 -15.76 11.42 20.97
N LYS A 349 -16.32 10.27 21.37
CA LYS A 349 -15.89 9.52 22.56
C LYS A 349 -14.45 9.03 22.39
N LEU A 350 -14.10 8.50 21.21
CA LEU A 350 -12.75 8.06 20.88
C LEU A 350 -11.76 9.23 20.92
N SER A 351 -12.10 10.36 20.29
CA SER A 351 -11.24 11.56 20.28
C SER A 351 -10.94 12.07 21.70
N SER A 352 -11.97 12.13 22.53
CA SER A 352 -11.84 12.56 23.93
C SER A 352 -10.95 11.61 24.73
N ALA A 353 -11.17 10.30 24.62
CA ALA A 353 -10.36 9.30 25.30
C ALA A 353 -8.91 9.26 24.80
N PHE A 354 -8.71 9.46 23.49
CA PHE A 354 -7.38 9.51 22.87
C PHE A 354 -6.57 10.69 23.42
N ARG A 355 -7.20 11.86 23.54
CA ARG A 355 -6.58 13.05 24.14
C ARG A 355 -6.19 12.81 25.59
N VAL A 356 -7.04 12.14 26.37
CA VAL A 356 -6.74 11.80 27.77
C VAL A 356 -5.58 10.81 27.87
N LYS A 357 -5.57 9.75 27.05
CA LYS A 357 -4.56 8.68 27.11
C LYS A 357 -3.19 9.13 26.57
N TYR A 358 -3.18 9.84 25.44
CA TYR A 358 -1.93 10.13 24.71
C TYR A 358 -1.55 11.61 24.66
N GLY A 359 -2.36 12.51 25.23
CA GLY A 359 -2.06 13.96 25.28
C GLY A 359 -2.02 14.65 23.92
N ARG A 360 -2.62 14.06 22.88
CA ARG A 360 -2.59 14.53 21.49
C ARG A 360 -4.01 14.61 20.91
N GLU A 361 -4.22 15.51 19.95
CA GLU A 361 -5.49 15.64 19.24
C GLU A 361 -5.64 14.58 18.15
N LEU A 362 -6.68 13.74 18.25
CA LEU A 362 -6.95 12.68 17.27
C LEU A 362 -7.47 13.23 15.94
N VAL A 363 -8.45 14.15 15.98
CA VAL A 363 -9.14 14.66 14.79
C VAL A 363 -8.44 15.92 14.28
N GLY A 364 -8.11 15.95 12.99
CA GLY A 364 -7.55 17.16 12.38
C GLY A 364 -6.95 16.94 10.99
N LYS A 365 -6.07 17.86 10.58
CA LYS A 365 -5.45 17.88 9.25
C LYS A 365 -3.92 17.73 9.30
N GLY A 366 -3.34 17.61 10.49
CA GLY A 366 -1.91 17.44 10.71
C GLY A 366 -1.47 15.98 10.60
N LEU A 367 -0.15 15.77 10.51
CA LEU A 367 0.45 14.43 10.57
C LEU A 367 0.06 13.72 11.88
N GLY A 368 -0.28 12.44 11.78
CA GLY A 368 -0.71 11.60 12.90
C GLY A 368 -2.14 11.83 13.37
N GLN A 369 -2.89 12.72 12.71
CA GLN A 369 -4.31 12.96 12.96
C GLN A 369 -5.19 12.23 11.94
N PHE A 370 -6.48 12.19 12.22
CA PHE A 370 -7.49 11.50 11.43
C PHE A 370 -8.64 12.44 11.02
N HIS A 371 -9.30 12.14 9.90
CA HIS A 371 -10.54 12.79 9.51
C HIS A 371 -11.45 11.85 8.72
N SER A 372 -12.74 12.18 8.60
CA SER A 372 -13.64 11.47 7.69
C SER A 372 -13.22 11.75 6.24
N ASP A 373 -13.03 10.71 5.42
CA ASP A 373 -12.52 10.77 4.03
C ASP A 373 -13.61 10.58 2.97
N PHE A 374 -14.89 10.54 3.35
CA PHE A 374 -15.95 10.51 2.36
C PHE A 374 -15.93 11.78 1.49
N GLU A 375 -15.78 11.60 0.18
CA GLU A 375 -15.79 12.68 -0.79
C GLU A 375 -17.11 13.45 -0.75
N ALA A 376 -17.04 14.78 -0.83
CA ALA A 376 -18.22 15.63 -0.90
C ALA A 376 -19.02 15.32 -2.18
N MET A 377 -20.30 14.99 -2.01
CA MET A 377 -21.20 14.78 -3.13
C MET A 377 -21.64 16.13 -3.72
N GLU A 378 -21.90 16.17 -5.03
CA GLU A 378 -22.37 17.39 -5.68
C GLU A 378 -23.66 17.89 -5.02
N GLY A 379 -23.68 19.18 -4.64
CA GLY A 379 -24.81 19.81 -3.96
C GLY A 379 -24.95 19.46 -2.47
N SER A 380 -24.08 18.65 -1.88
CA SER A 380 -24.10 18.36 -0.43
C SER A 380 -23.87 19.61 0.42
N LYS A 381 -24.59 19.72 1.54
CA LYS A 381 -24.55 20.87 2.46
C LYS A 381 -24.19 20.46 3.89
N GLY A 382 -23.16 19.63 4.07
CA GLY A 382 -22.76 19.16 5.38
C GLY A 382 -21.70 18.08 5.31
N LYS A 383 -21.50 17.38 6.44
CA LYS A 383 -20.61 16.21 6.46
C LYS A 383 -21.29 15.04 5.76
N ILE A 384 -20.49 14.29 5.02
CA ILE A 384 -20.90 13.04 4.39
C ILE A 384 -20.60 11.89 5.34
N TYR A 385 -21.53 10.96 5.41
CA TYR A 385 -21.41 9.74 6.21
C TYR A 385 -22.10 8.60 5.47
N ALA A 386 -21.80 7.36 5.84
CA ALA A 386 -22.54 6.19 5.37
C ALA A 386 -23.74 5.94 6.29
N LYS A 387 -24.96 5.88 5.74
CA LYS A 387 -26.16 5.47 6.50
C LYS A 387 -26.37 3.95 6.53
N GLU A 388 -25.67 3.24 5.65
CA GLU A 388 -25.70 1.78 5.53
C GLU A 388 -24.43 1.33 4.82
N SER A 389 -23.83 0.22 5.28
CA SER A 389 -22.60 -0.32 4.71
C SER A 389 -22.66 -1.85 4.59
N ILE A 390 -22.15 -2.39 3.49
CA ILE A 390 -22.00 -3.83 3.24
C ILE A 390 -20.51 -4.16 3.07
N PHE A 391 -19.91 -4.78 4.07
CA PHE A 391 -18.53 -5.24 4.07
C PHE A 391 -18.46 -6.73 3.71
N LEU A 392 -17.86 -7.05 2.56
CA LEU A 392 -17.75 -8.43 2.07
C LEU A 392 -16.40 -9.08 2.39
N GLY A 393 -15.35 -8.26 2.52
CA GLY A 393 -14.00 -8.72 2.78
C GLY A 393 -12.95 -7.70 2.37
N LYS A 394 -11.69 -8.12 2.31
CA LYS A 394 -10.56 -7.24 2.00
C LYS A 394 -10.77 -6.48 0.68
N LYS A 395 -10.82 -5.16 0.76
CA LYS A 395 -10.95 -4.23 -0.37
C LYS A 395 -12.23 -4.42 -1.19
N SER A 396 -13.29 -4.87 -0.51
CA SER A 396 -14.59 -5.18 -1.11
C SER A 396 -15.73 -4.76 -0.17
N TYR A 397 -16.26 -3.56 -0.35
CA TYR A 397 -17.35 -2.98 0.44
C TYR A 397 -18.16 -1.94 -0.35
N LEU A 398 -19.38 -1.69 0.12
CA LEU A 398 -20.30 -0.67 -0.38
C LEU A 398 -20.75 0.19 0.80
N ASP A 399 -20.60 1.49 0.67
CA ASP A 399 -21.19 2.46 1.59
C ASP A 399 -22.30 3.24 0.87
N VAL A 400 -23.49 3.27 1.45
CA VAL A 400 -24.61 4.09 1.01
C VAL A 400 -24.52 5.43 1.74
N LEU A 401 -24.17 6.48 1.00
CA LEU A 401 -23.84 7.78 1.57
C LEU A 401 -25.08 8.66 1.77
N ALA A 402 -25.05 9.48 2.81
CA ALA A 402 -26.01 10.51 3.12
C ALA A 402 -25.29 11.79 3.59
N CYS A 403 -26.03 12.90 3.66
CA CYS A 403 -25.53 14.20 4.11
C CYS A 403 -26.41 14.75 5.23
N ASP A 404 -25.80 15.35 6.26
CA ASP A 404 -26.57 15.91 7.39
C ASP A 404 -27.46 17.10 6.98
N GLY A 405 -26.99 17.94 6.05
CA GLY A 405 -27.61 19.24 5.78
C GLY A 405 -28.59 19.26 4.61
N ASN A 406 -28.74 18.16 3.89
CA ASN A 406 -29.73 17.98 2.83
C ASN A 406 -29.87 16.52 2.40
N ALA A 407 -30.96 16.20 1.70
CA ALA A 407 -31.29 14.84 1.22
C ALA A 407 -30.46 14.38 0.00
N VAL A 408 -29.17 14.72 -0.06
CA VAL A 408 -28.25 14.22 -1.09
C VAL A 408 -27.78 12.82 -0.69
N GLU A 409 -27.90 11.88 -1.62
CA GLU A 409 -27.49 10.49 -1.44
C GLU A 409 -26.51 10.07 -2.53
N GLY A 410 -25.68 9.09 -2.21
CA GLY A 410 -24.69 8.56 -3.13
C GLY A 410 -24.22 7.17 -2.71
N GLN A 411 -23.20 6.67 -3.42
CA GLN A 411 -22.58 5.39 -3.11
C GLN A 411 -21.07 5.54 -3.19
N HIS A 412 -20.37 5.06 -2.17
CA HIS A 412 -18.94 4.80 -2.23
C HIS A 412 -18.75 3.29 -2.46
N ILE A 413 -18.02 2.92 -3.50
CA ILE A 413 -17.93 1.54 -3.98
C ILE A 413 -16.48 1.11 -4.05
N ARG A 414 -16.16 0.00 -3.37
CA ARG A 414 -14.85 -0.64 -3.47
C ARG A 414 -15.00 -2.11 -3.78
N MET A 415 -14.47 -2.58 -4.91
CA MET A 415 -14.33 -4.01 -5.18
C MET A 415 -13.06 -4.32 -5.93
N LYS A 416 -12.12 -4.97 -5.24
CA LYS A 416 -10.79 -5.25 -5.76
C LYS A 416 -10.87 -6.02 -7.08
N GLY A 417 -10.39 -5.35 -8.13
CA GLY A 417 -10.24 -5.97 -9.44
C GLY A 417 -11.48 -5.94 -10.33
N ILE A 418 -12.56 -5.29 -9.90
CA ILE A 418 -13.74 -5.00 -10.72
C ILE A 418 -13.80 -3.47 -10.94
N PRO A 419 -13.79 -2.99 -12.19
CA PRO A 419 -13.96 -1.56 -12.46
C PRO A 419 -15.31 -1.05 -11.94
N SER A 420 -15.35 0.11 -11.27
CA SER A 420 -16.59 0.64 -10.68
C SER A 420 -17.70 0.85 -11.70
N LYS A 421 -17.35 1.18 -12.96
CA LYS A 421 -18.31 1.30 -14.07
C LYS A 421 -19.02 -0.02 -14.40
N ALA A 422 -18.42 -1.18 -14.11
CA ALA A 422 -19.05 -2.49 -14.28
C ALA A 422 -20.15 -2.75 -13.23
N LEU A 423 -20.21 -1.96 -12.16
CA LEU A 423 -21.14 -2.11 -11.05
C LEU A 423 -22.32 -1.14 -11.10
N ALA A 424 -22.18 -0.04 -11.84
CA ALA A 424 -23.02 1.16 -11.73
C ALA A 424 -24.54 0.96 -11.90
N LYS A 425 -25.01 -0.09 -12.59
CA LYS A 425 -26.45 -0.30 -12.84
C LYS A 425 -27.22 -0.94 -11.69
N ASP A 426 -26.58 -1.84 -10.94
CA ASP A 426 -27.23 -2.67 -9.92
C ASP A 426 -26.31 -2.87 -8.70
N THR A 427 -25.55 -1.84 -8.32
CA THR A 427 -24.52 -1.93 -7.26
C THR A 427 -25.08 -2.56 -5.99
N TYR A 428 -26.11 -1.98 -5.40
CA TYR A 428 -26.65 -2.43 -4.11
C TYR A 428 -27.10 -3.90 -4.16
N LYS A 429 -27.95 -4.27 -5.13
CA LYS A 429 -28.41 -5.66 -5.34
C LYS A 429 -27.24 -6.62 -5.56
N THR A 430 -26.19 -6.16 -6.23
CA THR A 430 -24.98 -6.96 -6.45
C THR A 430 -24.27 -7.26 -5.15
N TYR A 431 -24.05 -6.25 -4.30
CA TYR A 431 -23.43 -6.44 -3.00
C TYR A 431 -24.29 -7.28 -2.06
N GLU A 432 -25.61 -7.07 -2.06
CA GLU A 432 -26.54 -7.89 -1.28
C GLU A 432 -26.50 -9.37 -1.71
N SER A 433 -26.45 -9.64 -3.01
CA SER A 433 -26.33 -11.00 -3.53
C SER A 433 -24.99 -11.65 -3.12
N LEU A 434 -23.89 -10.92 -3.25
CA LEU A 434 -22.55 -11.37 -2.83
C LEU A 434 -22.47 -11.57 -1.31
N PHE A 435 -23.16 -10.74 -0.53
CA PHE A 435 -23.28 -10.87 0.93
C PHE A 435 -23.94 -12.20 1.31
N LYS A 436 -24.94 -12.63 0.53
CA LYS A 436 -25.60 -13.96 0.65
C LYS A 436 -24.76 -15.11 0.06
N SER A 437 -23.47 -14.88 -0.22
CA SER A 437 -22.53 -15.86 -0.78
C SER A 437 -22.85 -16.32 -2.20
N ASN A 438 -23.72 -15.63 -2.93
CA ASN A 438 -23.97 -15.95 -4.32
C ASN A 438 -22.77 -15.54 -5.18
N GLU A 439 -22.45 -16.35 -6.17
CA GLU A 439 -21.41 -16.04 -7.15
C GLU A 439 -21.92 -15.05 -8.21
N LYS A 440 -21.05 -14.15 -8.67
CA LYS A 440 -21.31 -13.30 -9.83
C LYS A 440 -20.13 -13.27 -10.78
N ASP A 441 -20.41 -13.40 -12.07
CA ASP A 441 -19.42 -13.20 -13.12
C ASP A 441 -19.55 -11.80 -13.74
N PHE A 442 -18.46 -11.04 -13.71
CA PHE A 442 -18.40 -9.69 -14.27
C PHE A 442 -17.66 -9.72 -15.59
N ASN A 443 -18.36 -9.43 -16.70
CA ASN A 443 -17.69 -9.16 -17.97
C ASN A 443 -17.04 -7.77 -17.92
N ILE A 444 -15.72 -7.74 -18.00
CA ILE A 444 -14.90 -6.52 -17.88
C ILE A 444 -14.09 -6.24 -19.15
N VAL A 445 -14.43 -6.89 -20.27
CA VAL A 445 -13.70 -6.73 -21.54
C VAL A 445 -13.72 -5.29 -22.05
N GLU A 446 -14.83 -4.57 -21.86
CA GLU A 446 -14.99 -3.18 -22.30
C GLU A 446 -14.01 -2.23 -21.58
N PHE A 447 -13.68 -2.53 -20.33
CA PHE A 447 -12.78 -1.72 -19.51
C PHE A 447 -11.30 -2.12 -19.65
N CYS A 448 -11.04 -3.35 -20.10
CA CYS A 448 -9.71 -3.88 -20.36
C CYS A 448 -9.65 -4.51 -21.76
N PRO A 449 -9.81 -3.71 -22.84
CA PRO A 449 -10.00 -4.23 -24.20
C PRO A 449 -8.69 -4.67 -24.86
N LEU A 450 -7.54 -4.42 -24.25
CA LEU A 450 -6.23 -4.77 -24.76
C LEU A 450 -5.64 -5.93 -23.98
N ASP A 451 -5.06 -6.87 -24.72
CA ASP A 451 -4.22 -7.93 -24.20
C ASP A 451 -2.79 -7.72 -24.69
N ILE A 452 -1.87 -7.46 -23.76
CA ILE A 452 -0.46 -7.25 -24.06
C ILE A 452 0.30 -8.51 -23.65
N ASN A 453 0.78 -9.25 -24.64
CA ASN A 453 1.61 -10.42 -24.37
C ASN A 453 3.02 -9.96 -24.03
N ASN A 454 3.35 -9.98 -22.74
CA ASN A 454 4.66 -9.52 -22.24
C ASN A 454 5.87 -10.34 -22.72
N LYS A 455 5.65 -11.52 -23.33
CA LYS A 455 6.71 -12.32 -23.96
C LYS A 455 6.91 -11.86 -25.41
N THR A 456 5.85 -11.92 -26.22
CA THR A 456 5.93 -11.60 -27.66
C THR A 456 5.85 -10.11 -27.99
N GLN A 457 5.55 -9.26 -27.00
CA GLN A 457 5.24 -7.84 -27.15
C GLN A 457 4.09 -7.56 -28.13
N ARG A 458 3.28 -8.57 -28.45
CA ARG A 458 2.10 -8.41 -29.30
C ARG A 458 0.97 -7.81 -28.49
N VAL A 459 0.32 -6.81 -29.07
CA VAL A 459 -0.91 -6.21 -28.56
C VAL A 459 -2.07 -6.74 -29.38
N MET A 460 -3.05 -7.34 -28.70
CA MET A 460 -4.25 -7.89 -29.33
C MET A 460 -5.49 -7.30 -28.67
N LYS A 461 -6.60 -7.26 -29.40
CA LYS A 461 -7.89 -6.94 -28.81
C LYS A 461 -8.38 -8.13 -27.99
N ARG A 462 -8.72 -7.89 -26.74
CA ARG A 462 -9.34 -8.89 -25.87
C ARG A 462 -10.81 -9.02 -26.25
N LEU A 463 -11.24 -10.24 -26.58
CA LEU A 463 -12.63 -10.53 -26.98
C LEU A 463 -13.49 -11.05 -25.82
N LYS A 464 -12.86 -11.72 -24.86
CA LYS A 464 -13.52 -12.24 -23.66
C LYS A 464 -12.64 -11.93 -22.46
N PHE A 465 -13.22 -11.35 -21.42
CA PHE A 465 -12.56 -11.17 -20.15
C PHE A 465 -13.61 -11.02 -19.06
N SER A 466 -13.76 -12.05 -18.25
CA SER A 466 -14.68 -12.02 -17.13
C SER A 466 -13.96 -12.35 -15.83
N ARG A 467 -14.52 -11.86 -14.73
CA ARG A 467 -14.04 -12.13 -13.37
C ARG A 467 -15.20 -12.62 -12.54
N LYS A 468 -15.09 -13.89 -12.17
CA LYS A 468 -15.95 -14.54 -11.20
C LYS A 468 -15.57 -14.12 -9.79
N VAL A 469 -16.55 -13.69 -9.01
CA VAL A 469 -16.38 -13.19 -7.65
C VAL A 469 -17.39 -13.88 -6.73
N VAL A 470 -16.92 -14.30 -5.57
CA VAL A 470 -17.72 -14.89 -4.49
C VAL A 470 -17.07 -14.58 -3.15
N PHE A 471 -17.88 -14.39 -2.11
CA PHE A 471 -17.42 -14.18 -0.73
C PHE A 471 -18.07 -15.24 0.18
N PRO A 472 -17.36 -16.34 0.46
CA PRO A 472 -17.89 -17.44 1.27
C PRO A 472 -18.07 -17.04 2.74
N GLY A 473 -18.83 -17.84 3.48
CA GLY A 473 -19.12 -17.63 4.91
C GLY A 473 -20.48 -17.00 5.18
N GLU A 474 -20.92 -17.07 6.42
CA GLU A 474 -22.14 -16.38 6.87
C GLU A 474 -21.88 -14.88 7.00
N GLY A 475 -22.88 -14.08 6.65
CA GLY A 475 -22.87 -12.64 6.86
C GLY A 475 -23.78 -12.27 8.02
N THR A 476 -23.37 -11.28 8.80
CA THR A 476 -24.14 -10.76 9.93
C THR A 476 -24.72 -9.40 9.58
N THR A 477 -26.05 -9.28 9.68
CA THR A 477 -26.75 -8.00 9.51
C THR A 477 -27.00 -7.40 10.88
N VAL A 478 -26.62 -6.15 11.06
CA VAL A 478 -26.78 -5.41 12.33
C VAL A 478 -27.59 -4.15 12.05
N ASN A 479 -28.71 -4.02 12.76
CA ASN A 479 -29.56 -2.84 12.73
C ASN A 479 -29.79 -2.37 14.16
N LYS A 480 -29.11 -1.30 14.58
CA LYS A 480 -29.20 -0.80 15.97
C LYS A 480 -30.63 -0.43 16.37
N ASN A 481 -31.47 0.01 15.42
CA ASN A 481 -32.88 0.32 15.72
C ASN A 481 -33.74 -0.92 16.06
N GLU A 482 -33.20 -2.11 15.81
CA GLU A 482 -33.85 -3.41 16.06
C GLU A 482 -33.16 -4.20 17.19
N LEU A 483 -32.12 -3.64 17.84
CA LEU A 483 -31.32 -4.30 18.87
C LEU A 483 -31.30 -3.46 20.16
N SER A 484 -31.29 -4.11 21.32
CA SER A 484 -30.94 -3.44 22.58
C SER A 484 -29.47 -3.01 22.58
N GLU A 485 -29.09 -2.10 23.48
CA GLU A 485 -27.68 -1.73 23.67
C GLU A 485 -26.83 -2.95 24.10
N GLU A 486 -27.37 -3.85 24.93
CA GLU A 486 -26.67 -5.09 25.30
C GLU A 486 -26.53 -6.05 24.11
N GLU A 487 -27.58 -6.23 23.31
CA GLU A 487 -27.55 -7.08 22.12
C GLU A 487 -26.56 -6.52 21.09
N TYR A 488 -26.57 -5.20 20.90
CA TYR A 488 -25.65 -4.54 20.00
C TYR A 488 -24.21 -4.82 20.40
N LYS A 489 -23.86 -4.77 21.70
CA LYS A 489 -22.50 -5.06 22.22
C LYS A 489 -22.00 -6.49 21.96
N LEU A 490 -22.89 -7.43 21.68
CA LEU A 490 -22.51 -8.81 21.35
C LEU A 490 -22.00 -8.97 19.90
N TYR A 491 -22.19 -7.95 19.06
CA TYR A 491 -21.70 -7.85 17.67
C TYR A 491 -20.51 -6.88 17.59
#